data_AF-A0A5M6IFM3-F1
#
_entry.id   AF-A0A5M6IFM3-F1
#
_cell.length_a   1.000
_cell.length_b   1.000
_cell.length_c   1.000
_cell.angle_alpha   90.00
_cell.angle_beta   90.00
_cell.angle_gamma   90.00
#
_symmetry.space_group_name_H-M   'P 1'
#
loop_
_entity.id
_entity.type
_entity.pdbx_description
1 polymer ?
#
loop_
_entity_poly.entity_id
_entity_poly.type
_entity_poly.pdbx_seq_one_letter_code
_entity_poly.pdbx_strand_id
1 'polypeptide(L)'
;MSRSESLRNLGRAIATHPVPAEAVFVGFDLYLQVFASGKVRMIGFTAGGQRVAPEDARPDGAVPFPAIGRGVVVCFDPTLEPEAFRVAP
;
A
#
# COMPACT_ATOMS: atom_id res chain seq x y z
N MET A 1 -14.92 -13.54 -4.53
CA MET A 1 -14.33 -13.14 -5.84
C MET A 1 -13.13 -14.02 -6.13
N SER A 2 -12.65 -14.10 -7.38
CA SER A 2 -11.35 -14.76 -7.63
C SER A 2 -10.23 -13.89 -7.05
N ARG A 3 -9.16 -14.47 -6.47
CA ARG A 3 -7.97 -13.72 -5.95
C ARG A 3 -7.44 -12.68 -6.95
N SER A 4 -7.55 -12.99 -8.24
CA SER A 4 -7.11 -12.10 -9.32
C SER A 4 -7.98 -10.85 -9.47
N GLU A 5 -9.24 -10.88 -9.03
CA GLU A 5 -10.22 -9.82 -9.21
C GLU A 5 -10.09 -8.73 -8.15
N SER A 6 -9.89 -9.09 -6.88
CA SER A 6 -9.68 -8.15 -5.78
C SER A 6 -8.45 -7.27 -6.01
N LEU A 7 -7.34 -7.86 -6.44
CA LEU A 7 -6.12 -7.13 -6.81
C LEU A 7 -6.31 -6.21 -8.02
N ARG A 8 -7.11 -6.62 -9.02
CA ARG A 8 -7.45 -5.75 -10.17
C ARG A 8 -8.31 -4.58 -9.74
N ASN A 9 -9.31 -4.82 -8.89
CA ASN A 9 -10.20 -3.78 -8.37
C ASN A 9 -9.43 -2.75 -7.53
N LEU A 10 -8.52 -3.22 -6.66
CA LEU A 10 -7.59 -2.37 -5.90
C LEU A 10 -6.74 -1.51 -6.83
N GLY A 11 -6.09 -2.12 -7.82
CA GLY A 11 -5.25 -1.40 -8.78
C GLY A 11 -6.01 -0.34 -9.58
N ARG A 12 -7.25 -0.65 -9.98
CA ARG A 12 -8.13 0.32 -10.65
C ARG A 12 -8.48 1.48 -9.72
N ALA A 13 -8.88 1.19 -8.48
CA ALA A 13 -9.27 2.22 -7.52
C ALA A 13 -8.13 3.19 -7.19
N ILE A 14 -6.89 2.70 -7.07
CA ILE A 14 -5.70 3.55 -6.90
C ILE A 14 -5.47 4.43 -8.14
N ALA A 15 -5.59 3.86 -9.34
CA ALA A 15 -5.33 4.57 -10.59
C ALA A 15 -6.38 5.65 -10.90
N THR A 16 -7.62 5.47 -10.45
CA THR A 16 -8.76 6.37 -10.72
C THR A 16 -9.16 7.20 -9.51
N HIS A 17 -8.34 7.25 -8.46
CA HIS A 17 -8.67 8.04 -7.27
C HIS A 17 -8.70 9.54 -7.63
N PRO A 18 -9.69 10.33 -7.12
CA PRO A 18 -9.86 11.74 -7.53
C PRO A 18 -8.66 12.64 -7.21
N VAL A 19 -7.89 12.26 -6.21
CA VAL A 19 -6.63 12.91 -5.80
C VAL A 19 -5.51 11.87 -5.79
N PRO A 20 -4.23 12.28 -5.88
CA PRO A 20 -3.11 11.34 -5.75
C PRO A 20 -3.29 10.49 -4.50
N ALA A 21 -3.28 9.16 -4.66
CA ALA A 21 -3.38 8.25 -3.53
C ALA A 21 -2.01 8.09 -2.87
N GLU A 22 -1.88 8.41 -1.59
CA GLU A 22 -0.68 8.13 -0.80
C GLU A 22 -0.80 6.82 -0.04
N ALA A 23 -2.01 6.39 0.33
CA ALA A 23 -2.22 5.15 1.08
C ALA A 23 -3.44 4.35 0.62
N VAL A 24 -3.41 3.06 0.90
CA VAL A 24 -4.56 2.17 0.78
C VAL A 24 -4.65 1.27 2.00
N PHE A 25 -5.84 1.20 2.58
CA PHE A 25 -6.16 0.34 3.69
C PHE A 25 -6.88 -0.90 3.17
N VAL A 26 -6.45 -2.07 3.59
CA VAL A 26 -6.95 -3.36 3.08
C VAL A 26 -7.29 -4.30 4.24
N GLY A 27 -8.34 -5.10 4.07
CA GLY A 27 -8.65 -6.23 4.95
C GLY A 27 -7.62 -7.35 4.86
N PHE A 28 -7.71 -8.34 5.76
CA PHE A 28 -6.64 -9.32 5.98
C PHE A 28 -6.31 -10.18 4.74
N ASP A 29 -7.32 -10.74 4.08
CA ASP A 29 -7.10 -11.61 2.92
C ASP A 29 -6.52 -10.84 1.74
N LEU A 30 -7.01 -9.61 1.50
CA LEU A 30 -6.47 -8.75 0.46
C LEU A 30 -5.05 -8.27 0.80
N TYR A 31 -4.74 -8.01 2.08
CA TYR A 31 -3.39 -7.70 2.54
C TYR A 31 -2.42 -8.82 2.16
N LEU A 32 -2.75 -10.08 2.49
CA LEU A 32 -1.94 -11.23 2.10
C LEU A 32 -1.78 -11.37 0.58
N GLN A 33 -2.86 -11.15 -0.18
CA GLN A 33 -2.82 -11.19 -1.65
C GLN A 33 -1.90 -10.10 -2.23
N VAL A 34 -1.92 -8.89 -1.66
CA VAL A 34 -1.04 -7.79 -2.08
C VAL A 34 0.42 -8.17 -1.85
N PHE A 35 0.77 -8.70 -0.68
CA PHE A 35 2.14 -9.14 -0.39
C PHE A 35 2.59 -10.32 -1.26
N ALA A 36 1.70 -11.26 -1.54
CA ALA A 36 1.97 -12.39 -2.43
C ALA A 36 2.07 -11.99 -3.92
N SER A 37 1.66 -10.77 -4.30
CA SER A 37 1.62 -10.34 -5.70
C SER A 37 2.99 -10.10 -6.34
N GLY A 38 4.06 -10.01 -5.53
CA GLY A 38 5.40 -9.64 -5.99
C GLY A 38 5.54 -8.17 -6.43
N LYS A 39 4.51 -7.35 -6.25
CA LYS A 39 4.49 -5.92 -6.63
C LYS A 39 4.78 -4.96 -5.47
N VAL A 40 4.96 -5.50 -4.26
CA VAL A 40 5.26 -4.72 -3.06
C VAL A 40 6.75 -4.40 -3.02
N ARG A 41 7.05 -3.13 -2.75
CA ARG A 41 8.39 -2.65 -2.40
C ARG A 41 8.35 -1.98 -1.04
N MET A 42 9.48 -1.94 -0.34
CA MET A 42 9.59 -1.18 0.90
C MET A 42 10.03 0.25 0.59
N ILE A 43 9.37 1.24 1.18
CA ILE A 43 9.76 2.65 1.16
C ILE A 43 10.00 3.14 2.60
N GLY A 44 10.93 4.08 2.78
CA GLY A 44 11.25 4.61 4.11
C GLY A 44 10.49 5.90 4.42
N PHE A 45 10.17 6.09 5.71
CA PHE A 45 9.69 7.36 6.25
C PHE A 45 10.55 7.80 7.42
N THR A 46 10.81 9.10 7.56
CA THR A 46 11.45 9.67 8.75
C THR A 46 10.48 9.70 9.93
N ALA A 47 10.97 9.93 11.15
CA ALA A 47 10.13 10.10 12.33
C ALA A 47 9.07 11.22 12.21
N GLY A 48 9.27 12.18 11.30
CA GLY A 48 8.31 13.24 10.99
C GLY A 48 7.28 12.89 9.91
N GLY A 49 7.25 11.65 9.42
CA GLY A 49 6.31 11.20 8.39
C GLY A 49 6.68 11.61 6.96
N GLN A 50 7.91 12.08 6.72
CA GLN A 50 8.37 12.44 5.38
C GLN A 50 8.94 11.23 4.66
N ARG A 51 8.55 11.06 3.39
CA ARG A 51 9.04 9.97 2.54
C ARG A 51 10.51 10.16 2.22
N VAL A 52 11.29 9.09 2.38
CA VAL A 52 12.72 9.05 2.06
C VAL A 52 12.92 8.60 0.61
N ALA A 53 13.87 9.22 -0.10
CA ALA A 53 14.18 8.85 -1.48
C ALA A 53 14.75 7.42 -1.56
N PRO A 54 14.50 6.66 -2.65
CA PRO A 54 14.96 5.28 -2.78
C PRO A 54 16.49 5.10 -2.68
N GLU A 55 17.28 6.04 -3.18
CA GLU A 55 18.75 6.05 -3.06
C GLU A 55 19.25 6.24 -1.61
N ASP A 56 18.44 6.88 -0.77
CA ASP A 56 18.72 7.07 0.65
C ASP A 56 18.08 5.99 1.52
N ALA A 57 17.37 4.99 0.96
CA ALA A 57 16.44 4.09 1.65
C ALA A 57 17.07 3.03 2.60
N ARG A 58 18.29 3.26 3.07
CA ARG A 58 18.86 2.61 4.25
C ARG A 58 19.61 3.60 5.15
N PRO A 59 18.98 4.64 5.74
CA PRO A 59 19.64 5.43 6.77
C PRO A 59 19.13 4.98 8.15
N ASP A 60 20.01 4.96 9.14
CA ASP A 60 19.59 4.79 10.54
C ASP A 60 18.45 5.76 10.87
N GLY A 61 17.33 5.24 11.40
CA GLY A 61 16.18 6.04 11.82
C GLY A 61 15.01 6.13 10.83
N ALA A 62 15.08 5.54 9.63
CA ALA A 62 13.92 5.42 8.75
C ALA A 62 13.06 4.20 9.11
N VAL A 63 11.73 4.39 9.14
CA VAL A 63 10.77 3.30 9.36
C VAL A 63 10.32 2.76 7.99
N PRO A 64 10.50 1.46 7.70
CA PRO A 64 10.13 0.89 6.42
C PRO A 64 8.62 0.57 6.36
N PHE A 65 7.98 0.95 5.25
CA PHE A 65 6.58 0.67 4.97
C PHE A 65 6.41 -0.05 3.62
N PRO A 66 5.50 -1.03 3.53
CA PRO A 66 5.17 -1.69 2.27
C PRO A 66 4.39 -0.73 1.36
N ALA A 67 4.75 -0.69 0.08
CA ALA A 67 4.10 0.16 -0.90
C ALA A 67 3.94 -0.53 -2.25
N ILE A 68 2.91 -0.15 -3.00
CA ILE A 68 2.62 -0.63 -4.35
C ILE A 68 2.59 0.51 -5.37
N GLY A 69 2.86 0.17 -6.63
CA GLY A 69 2.83 1.12 -7.74
C GLY A 69 3.72 2.35 -7.50
N ARG A 70 3.14 3.55 -7.65
CA ARG A 70 3.82 4.86 -7.50
C ARG A 70 4.27 5.19 -6.07
N GLY A 71 4.21 4.22 -5.16
CA GLY A 71 4.62 4.35 -3.77
C GLY A 71 3.46 4.59 -2.82
N VAL A 72 2.29 4.06 -3.18
CA VAL A 72 1.10 4.07 -2.34
C VAL A 72 1.34 3.09 -1.19
N VAL A 73 1.33 3.57 0.04
CA VAL A 73 1.52 2.77 1.25
C VAL A 73 0.37 1.79 1.41
N VAL A 74 0.67 0.54 1.74
CA VAL A 74 -0.32 -0.49 2.02
C VAL A 74 -0.45 -0.68 3.52
N CYS A 75 -1.63 -0.39 4.05
CA CYS A 75 -1.94 -0.51 5.47
C CYS A 75 -2.94 -1.64 5.69
N PHE A 76 -2.68 -2.51 6.67
CA PHE A 76 -3.69 -3.43 7.15
C PHE A 76 -4.69 -2.67 8.04
N ASP A 77 -5.99 -2.85 7.80
CA ASP A 77 -7.07 -2.29 8.61
C ASP A 77 -7.99 -3.44 9.07
N PRO A 78 -7.93 -3.84 10.36
CA PRO A 78 -8.69 -4.97 10.88
C PRO A 78 -10.20 -4.70 10.97
N THR A 79 -10.64 -3.46 10.71
CA THR A 79 -12.06 -3.10 10.72
C THR A 79 -12.75 -3.32 9.37
N LEU A 80 -11.96 -3.55 8.31
CA LEU A 80 -12.46 -3.86 6.98
C LEU A 80 -12.75 -5.35 6.85
N GLU A 81 -13.79 -5.67 6.07
CA GLU A 81 -14.04 -7.04 5.60
C GLU A 81 -12.79 -7.62 4.91
N PRO A 82 -12.55 -8.94 4.95
CA PRO A 82 -11.28 -9.54 4.54
C PRO A 82 -10.76 -9.16 3.14
N GLU A 83 -11.67 -9.00 2.16
CA GLU A 83 -11.33 -8.60 0.79
C GLU A 83 -11.59 -7.11 0.49
N ALA A 84 -12.08 -6.33 1.46
CA ALA A 84 -12.41 -4.92 1.27
C ALA A 84 -11.16 -4.01 1.33
N PHE A 85 -11.30 -2.81 0.76
CA PHE A 85 -10.27 -1.78 0.82
C PHE A 85 -10.86 -0.38 0.77
N ARG A 86 -10.09 0.61 1.22
CA ARG A 86 -10.33 2.04 1.01
C ARG A 86 -9.04 2.76 0.63
N VAL A 87 -9.11 3.64 -0.36
CA VAL A 87 -7.98 4.47 -0.79
C VAL A 87 -8.03 5.80 -0.03
N ALA A 88 -6.86 6.31 0.37
CA ALA A 88 -6.72 7.58 1.05
C ALA A 88 -5.78 8.50 0.26
N PRO A 89 -6.03 9.83 0.28
CA PRO A 89 -5.07 10.80 -0.20
C PRO A 89 -3.74 10.62 0.49
#